data_AF-A0AAI8YK90-F1
#
_entry.id   AF-A0AAI8YK90-F1
#
_cell.length_a   1.000
_cell.length_b   1.000
_cell.length_c   1.000
_cell.angle_alpha   90.00
_cell.angle_beta   90.00
_cell.angle_gamma   90.00
#
_symmetry.space_group_name_H-M   'P 1'
#
loop_
_entity.id
_entity.type
_entity.pdbx_description
1 polymer ?
#
loop_
_entity_poly.entity_id
_entity_poly.type
_entity_poly.pdbx_seq_one_letter_code
_entity_poly.pdbx_strand_id
1 'polypeptide(L)'
;MYPEHVGRVILDGVVDADHYVEPTWMDSLRDADAIWDDFFVYCAQAGPACHIFQIGDRPEDIKKKFDHVMALIAEQPVIVVSEWSNTPILVTASDLKGIAFSRCMRKMRVTRPKLQTTAQALL
;
A
#
# COMPACT_ATOMS: atom_id res chain seq x y z
N MET A 1 -31.29 -18.64 5.71
CA MET A 1 -30.12 -19.53 5.50
C MET A 1 -30.44 -20.89 6.12
N TYR A 2 -29.98 -22.01 5.56
CA TYR A 2 -30.24 -23.39 6.03
C TYR A 2 -29.00 -23.97 6.74
N PRO A 3 -28.76 -23.62 8.02
CA PRO A 3 -27.56 -24.02 8.75
C PRO A 3 -27.38 -25.55 8.85
N GLU A 4 -28.47 -26.32 8.79
CA GLU A 4 -28.48 -27.78 8.80
C GLU A 4 -27.89 -28.44 7.54
N HIS A 5 -27.76 -27.67 6.46
CA HIS A 5 -27.20 -28.12 5.18
C HIS A 5 -25.78 -27.60 4.94
N VAL A 6 -25.17 -26.99 5.94
CA VAL A 6 -23.82 -26.42 5.85
C VAL A 6 -22.86 -27.26 6.67
N GLY A 7 -21.81 -27.77 6.02
CA GLY A 7 -20.70 -28.48 6.66
C GLY A 7 -19.69 -27.52 7.30
N ARG A 8 -18.40 -27.71 7.04
CA ARG A 8 -17.35 -26.83 7.57
C ARG A 8 -17.25 -25.56 6.72
N VAL A 9 -17.28 -24.39 7.37
CA VAL A 9 -17.11 -23.07 6.75
C VAL A 9 -15.89 -22.37 7.34
N ILE A 10 -15.09 -21.74 6.48
CA ILE A 10 -14.02 -20.83 6.86
C ILE A 10 -14.37 -19.48 6.26
N LEU A 11 -14.39 -18.44 7.09
CA LEU A 11 -14.63 -17.06 6.66
C LEU A 11 -13.30 -16.30 6.80
N ASP A 12 -12.75 -15.87 5.67
CA ASP A 12 -11.55 -15.04 5.59
C ASP A 12 -11.96 -13.68 5.00
N GLY A 13 -11.85 -12.62 5.81
CA GLY A 13 -12.46 -11.31 5.52
C GLY A 13 -13.93 -11.23 5.96
N VAL A 14 -14.18 -11.38 7.26
CA VAL A 14 -15.53 -11.29 7.85
C VAL A 14 -16.07 -9.86 7.72
N VAL A 15 -17.35 -9.75 7.35
CA VAL A 15 -18.08 -8.49 7.23
C VAL A 15 -19.32 -8.56 8.14
N ASP A 16 -19.66 -7.45 8.78
CA ASP A 16 -20.93 -7.31 9.49
C ASP A 16 -22.08 -7.23 8.48
N ALA A 17 -22.98 -8.22 8.53
CA ALA A 17 -24.06 -8.36 7.56
C ALA A 17 -25.11 -7.25 7.66
N ASP A 18 -25.37 -6.73 8.87
CA ASP A 18 -26.35 -5.66 9.08
C ASP A 18 -25.78 -4.33 8.57
N HIS A 19 -24.50 -4.08 8.82
CA HIS A 19 -23.82 -2.88 8.31
C HIS A 19 -23.56 -2.95 6.80
N TYR A 20 -23.40 -4.13 6.21
CA TYR A 20 -23.15 -4.29 4.77
C TYR A 20 -24.30 -3.77 3.89
N VAL A 21 -25.53 -3.80 4.41
CA VAL A 21 -26.71 -3.29 3.68
C VAL A 21 -26.98 -1.80 3.90
N GLU A 22 -26.18 -1.14 4.76
CA GLU A 22 -26.29 0.30 4.97
C GLU A 22 -25.71 1.10 3.80
N PRO A 23 -26.13 2.36 3.59
CA PRO A 23 -25.62 3.21 2.52
C PRO A 23 -24.11 3.50 2.60
N THR A 24 -23.53 3.37 3.79
CA THR A 24 -22.13 3.70 4.08
C THR A 24 -21.46 2.53 4.78
N TRP A 25 -20.45 1.94 4.16
CA TRP A 25 -19.73 0.78 4.70
C TRP A 25 -18.55 1.22 5.57
N MET A 26 -18.84 1.98 6.64
CA MET A 26 -17.81 2.66 7.43
C MET A 26 -16.82 1.69 8.07
N ASP A 27 -17.25 0.48 8.42
CA ASP A 27 -16.38 -0.54 9.01
C ASP A 27 -15.27 -0.98 8.04
N SER A 28 -15.50 -0.86 6.74
CA SER A 28 -14.47 -1.18 5.73
C SER A 28 -13.34 -0.13 5.68
N LEU A 29 -13.55 1.05 6.27
CA LEU A 29 -12.62 2.18 6.24
C LEU A 29 -12.00 2.48 7.60
N ARG A 30 -12.54 1.90 8.68
CA ARG A 30 -12.18 2.24 10.07
C ARG A 30 -10.69 2.15 10.36
N ASP A 31 -10.02 1.11 9.84
CA ASP A 31 -8.61 0.87 10.08
C ASP A 31 -7.69 1.40 8.95
N ALA A 32 -8.25 2.08 7.95
CA ALA A 32 -7.50 2.54 6.79
C ALA A 32 -6.35 3.49 7.18
N ASP A 33 -6.62 4.43 8.09
CA ASP A 33 -5.61 5.38 8.57
C ASP A 33 -4.53 4.71 9.42
N ALA A 34 -4.91 3.74 10.26
CA ALA A 34 -3.95 2.98 11.06
C ALA A 34 -3.00 2.15 10.17
N ILE A 35 -3.53 1.47 9.16
CA ILE A 35 -2.74 0.74 8.16
C ILE A 35 -1.86 1.71 7.36
N TRP A 36 -2.36 2.91 7.08
CA TRP A 36 -1.61 3.95 6.38
C TRP A 36 -0.41 4.44 7.19
N ASP A 37 -0.54 4.61 8.50
CA ASP A 37 0.60 4.96 9.36
C ASP A 37 1.63 3.82 9.44
N ASP A 38 1.17 2.58 9.53
CA ASP A 38 2.02 1.38 9.51
C ASP A 38 2.83 1.25 8.21
N PHE A 39 2.30 1.72 7.07
CA PHE A 39 3.02 1.71 5.80
C PHE A 39 4.37 2.42 5.90
N PHE A 40 4.44 3.57 6.58
CA PHE A 40 5.69 4.31 6.73
C PHE A 40 6.67 3.63 7.68
N VAL A 41 6.16 2.96 8.71
CA VAL A 41 6.97 2.13 9.61
C VAL A 41 7.64 1.01 8.84
N TYR A 42 6.87 0.28 8.03
CA TYR A 42 7.41 -0.82 7.23
C TYR A 42 8.32 -0.32 6.09
N CYS A 43 8.02 0.83 5.48
CA CYS A 43 8.91 1.46 4.50
C CYS A 43 10.27 1.80 5.11
N ALA A 44 10.30 2.38 6.32
CA ALA A 44 11.54 2.64 7.05
C ALA A 44 12.31 1.34 7.37
N GLN A 45 11.61 0.29 7.80
CA GLN A 45 12.22 -1.02 8.07
C GLN A 45 12.76 -1.71 6.81
N ALA A 46 12.10 -1.52 5.66
CA ALA A 46 12.54 -2.04 4.38
C ALA A 46 13.79 -1.32 3.85
N GLY A 47 14.07 -0.11 4.34
CA GLY A 47 15.23 0.69 3.96
C GLY A 47 15.25 0.93 2.44
N PRO A 48 16.38 0.71 1.75
CA PRO A 48 16.51 0.95 0.31
C PRO A 48 15.52 0.20 -0.59
N ALA A 49 14.83 -0.84 -0.08
CA ALA A 49 13.79 -1.53 -0.84
C ALA A 49 12.49 -0.71 -0.97
N CYS A 50 12.32 0.32 -0.12
CA CYS A 50 11.25 1.31 -0.26
C CYS A 50 11.79 2.54 -1.01
N HIS A 51 11.24 2.85 -2.19
CA HIS A 51 11.77 3.91 -3.06
C HIS A 51 11.65 5.33 -2.48
N ILE A 52 10.80 5.53 -1.46
CA ILE A 52 10.62 6.83 -0.79
C ILE A 52 11.68 7.01 0.33
N PHE A 53 12.25 5.92 0.83
CA PHE A 53 13.21 5.94 1.94
C PHE A 53 14.57 6.52 1.53
N GLN A 54 15.13 7.36 2.40
CA GLN A 54 16.51 7.82 2.36
C GLN A 54 17.24 7.41 3.64
N ILE A 55 18.56 7.26 3.55
CA ILE A 55 19.39 6.83 4.69
C ILE A 55 19.22 7.81 5.85
N GLY A 56 18.78 7.31 7.00
CA GLY A 56 18.54 8.09 8.21
C GLY A 56 17.09 8.54 8.41
N ASP A 57 16.19 8.27 7.45
CA ASP A 57 14.77 8.59 7.60
C ASP A 57 14.12 7.80 8.73
N ARG A 58 13.31 8.51 9.54
CA ARG A 58 12.32 7.88 10.42
C ARG A 58 10.96 7.80 9.71
N PRO A 59 10.02 6.96 10.17
CA PRO A 59 8.70 6.83 9.55
C PRO A 59 8.00 8.17 9.31
N GLU A 60 8.11 9.12 10.25
CA GLU A 60 7.50 10.44 10.14
C GLU A 60 8.12 11.29 9.02
N ASP A 61 9.42 11.11 8.76
CA ASP A 61 10.14 11.83 7.71
C ASP A 61 9.71 11.31 6.32
N ILE A 62 9.48 9.99 6.21
CA ILE A 62 8.95 9.36 5.00
C ILE A 62 7.51 9.81 4.75
N LYS A 63 6.67 9.86 5.80
CA LYS A 63 5.29 10.35 5.72
C LYS A 63 5.25 11.79 5.22
N LYS A 64 6.06 12.68 5.78
CA LYS A 64 6.18 14.08 5.32
C LYS A 64 6.58 14.19 3.85
N LYS A 65 7.52 13.36 3.38
CA LYS A 65 7.92 13.34 1.96
C LYS A 65 6.75 12.93 1.07
N PHE A 66 6.02 11.89 1.47
CA PHE A 66 4.83 11.45 0.75
C PHE A 66 3.75 12.55 0.72
N ASP A 67 3.43 13.14 1.85
CA ASP A 67 2.41 14.19 1.96
C ASP A 67 2.77 15.41 1.11
N HIS A 68 4.05 15.79 1.07
CA HIS A 68 4.55 16.85 0.21
C HIS A 68 4.37 16.53 -1.28
N VAL A 69 4.71 15.30 -1.70
CA VAL A 69 4.52 14.86 -3.10
C VAL A 69 3.03 14.84 -3.47
N MET A 70 2.17 14.38 -2.57
CA MET A 70 0.72 14.38 -2.77
C MET A 70 0.15 15.79 -2.91
N ALA A 71 0.59 16.73 -2.07
CA ALA A 71 0.17 18.13 -2.16
C ALA A 71 0.61 18.76 -3.49
N LEU A 72 1.86 18.54 -3.90
CA LEU A 72 2.39 19.05 -5.17
C LEU A 72 1.58 18.54 -6.37
N ILE A 73 1.26 17.25 -6.42
CA ILE A 73 0.53 16.64 -7.54
C ILE A 73 -0.96 17.00 -7.53
N ALA A 74 -1.51 17.30 -6.35
CA ALA A 74 -2.87 17.82 -6.23
C ALA A 74 -2.99 19.23 -6.83
N GLU A 75 -1.97 20.07 -6.66
CA GLU A 75 -1.93 21.41 -7.25
C GLU A 75 -1.54 21.39 -8.73
N GLN A 76 -0.54 20.56 -9.08
CA GLN A 76 0.05 20.49 -10.41
C GLN A 76 0.20 19.03 -10.85
N PRO A 77 -0.82 18.48 -11.54
CA PRO A 77 -0.74 17.15 -12.15
C PRO A 77 0.46 17.05 -13.11
N VAL A 78 1.12 15.90 -13.12
CA VAL A 78 2.37 15.70 -13.86
C VAL A 78 2.14 14.78 -15.05
N ILE A 79 2.71 15.12 -16.20
CA ILE A 79 2.74 14.23 -17.36
C ILE A 79 4.00 13.37 -17.28
N VAL A 80 3.83 12.05 -17.26
CA VAL A 80 4.94 11.09 -17.32
C VAL A 80 4.80 10.22 -18.56
N VAL A 81 5.91 9.77 -19.13
CA VAL A 81 5.87 8.80 -20.23
C VAL A 81 5.84 7.41 -19.61
N SER A 82 4.77 6.67 -19.89
CA SER A 82 4.61 5.29 -19.43
C SER A 82 5.63 4.38 -20.13
N GLU A 83 6.40 3.62 -19.36
CA GLU A 83 7.35 2.63 -19.90
C GLU A 83 6.64 1.47 -20.63
N TRP A 84 5.39 1.15 -20.26
CA TRP A 84 4.65 0.03 -20.84
C TRP A 84 4.06 0.34 -22.20
N SER A 85 3.60 1.58 -22.40
CA SER A 85 2.90 2.01 -23.62
C SER A 85 3.69 2.99 -24.46
N ASN A 86 4.81 3.52 -23.95
CA ASN A 86 5.60 4.60 -24.55
C ASN A 86 4.74 5.82 -24.94
N THR A 87 3.70 6.09 -24.16
CA THR A 87 2.77 7.21 -24.35
C THR A 87 2.77 8.13 -23.13
N PRO A 88 2.56 9.45 -23.32
CA PRO A 88 2.35 10.37 -22.21
C PRO A 88 1.05 10.02 -21.48
N ILE A 89 1.11 9.93 -20.15
CA ILE A 89 -0.04 9.79 -19.26
C ILE A 89 -0.06 10.96 -18.27
N LEU A 90 -1.25 11.46 -17.98
CA LEU A 90 -1.46 12.47 -16.93
C LEU A 90 -1.63 11.75 -15.60
N VAL A 91 -0.74 12.03 -14.64
CA VAL A 91 -0.80 11.49 -13.28
C VAL A 91 -1.36 12.56 -12.35
N THR A 92 -2.48 12.23 -11.71
CA THR A 92 -3.18 13.07 -10.76
C THR A 92 -3.04 12.53 -9.33
N ALA A 93 -3.48 13.33 -8.35
CA ALA A 93 -3.49 12.89 -6.95
C ALA A 93 -4.40 11.66 -6.74
N SER A 94 -5.46 11.52 -7.53
CA SER A 94 -6.36 10.36 -7.45
C SER A 94 -5.65 9.06 -7.88
N ASP A 95 -4.80 9.12 -8.90
CA ASP A 95 -4.02 7.98 -9.36
C ASP A 95 -3.04 7.51 -8.28
N LEU A 96 -2.36 8.46 -7.63
CA LEU A 96 -1.46 8.14 -6.52
C LEU A 96 -2.19 7.59 -5.30
N LYS A 97 -3.36 8.13 -4.94
CA LYS A 97 -4.20 7.58 -3.86
C LYS A 97 -4.61 6.14 -4.18
N GLY A 98 -5.00 5.85 -5.42
CA GLY A 98 -5.33 4.50 -5.85
C GLY A 98 -4.17 3.52 -5.70
N ILE A 99 -2.97 3.92 -6.15
CA ILE A 99 -1.75 3.11 -6.00
C ILE A 99 -1.42 2.89 -4.52
N ALA A 100 -1.44 3.94 -3.70
CA ALA A 100 -1.17 3.87 -2.27
C ALA A 100 -2.14 2.92 -1.54
N PHE A 101 -3.44 3.05 -1.83
CA PHE A 101 -4.48 2.17 -1.29
C PHE A 101 -4.25 0.70 -1.68
N SER A 102 -3.99 0.42 -2.96
CA SER A 102 -3.72 -0.93 -3.44
C SER A 102 -2.49 -1.58 -2.77
N ARG A 103 -1.50 -0.77 -2.39
CA ARG A 103 -0.28 -1.23 -1.74
C ARG A 103 -0.50 -1.53 -0.27
N CYS A 104 -1.37 -0.77 0.40
CA CYS A 104 -1.76 -1.01 1.78
C CYS A 104 -2.62 -2.25 1.94
N MET A 105 -3.51 -2.52 0.98
CA MET A 105 -4.36 -3.72 0.97
C MET A 105 -3.60 -5.02 0.69
N ARG A 106 -2.31 -4.95 0.37
CA ARG A 106 -1.42 -6.10 0.34
C ARG A 106 -0.56 -6.08 1.60
N LYS A 107 -0.49 -7.21 2.33
CA LYS A 107 0.54 -7.36 3.37
C LYS A 107 1.89 -6.98 2.80
N MET A 108 2.48 -5.91 3.34
CA MET A 108 3.84 -5.52 3.03
C MET A 108 4.74 -6.62 3.57
N ARG A 109 5.23 -7.45 2.64
CA ARG A 109 6.05 -8.61 2.99
C ARG A 109 7.44 -8.09 3.36
N VAL A 110 7.64 -7.69 4.62
CA VAL A 110 8.95 -7.41 5.21
C VAL A 110 9.67 -8.75 5.49
N THR A 111 9.68 -9.66 4.53
CA THR A 111 10.63 -10.76 4.56
C THR A 111 11.92 -10.18 4.02
N ARG A 112 12.89 -9.88 4.91
CA ARG A 112 14.29 -9.73 4.49
C ARG A 112 14.60 -10.96 3.63
N PRO A 113 14.99 -10.84 2.36
CA PRO A 113 15.52 -12.00 1.66
C PRO A 113 16.85 -12.31 2.35
N LYS A 114 16.84 -13.23 3.32
CA LYS A 114 18.03 -14.02 3.60
C LYS A 114 18.18 -14.95 2.40
N LEU A 115 19.41 -14.98 1.86
CA LEU A 115 19.87 -15.70 0.66
C LEU A 115 19.74 -14.95 -0.67
N GLN A 116 20.72 -14.08 -0.93
CA GLN A 116 21.66 -14.27 -2.05
C GLN A 116 23.01 -13.68 -1.66
N THR A 117 23.63 -14.29 -0.64
CA THR A 117 25.07 -14.24 -0.46
C THR A 117 25.66 -15.41 -1.25
N THR A 118 25.78 -15.23 -2.55
CA THR A 118 26.86 -15.83 -3.35
C THR A 118 27.58 -14.61 -3.91
N ALA A 119 28.45 -13.98 -3.12
CA ALA A 119 29.87 -14.32 -3.10
C ALA A 119 30.39 -14.54 -4.53
N GLN A 120 31.23 -13.60 -4.94
CA GLN A 120 32.22 -13.77 -5.99
C GLN A 120 32.74 -15.22 -6.00
N ALA A 121 32.56 -15.87 -7.15
CA ALA A 121 33.33 -17.04 -7.56
C ALA A 121 33.53 -16.95 -9.08
N LEU A 122 34.23 -15.90 -9.46
CA LEU A 122 35.17 -15.90 -10.58
C LEU A 122 36.53 -15.47 -10.01
N LEU A 123 36.93 -16.21 -8.98
CA LEU A 123 38.21 -16.89 -8.75
C LEU A 123 37.94 -18.03 -7.76
#